data_AF-A0A8S1QEN7-F1
#
_entry.id   AF-A0A8S1QEN7-F1
#
_cell.length_a   1.000
_cell.length_b   1.000
_cell.length_c   1.000
_cell.angle_alpha   90.00
_cell.angle_beta   90.00
_cell.angle_gamma   90.00
#
_symmetry.space_group_name_H-M   'P 1'
#
loop_
_entity.id
_entity.type
_entity.pdbx_description
1 polymer ?
#
loop_
_entity_poly.entity_id
_entity_poly.type
_entity_poly.pdbx_seq_one_letter_code
_entity_poly.pdbx_strand_id
1 'polypeptide(L)'
;MINSVRQRENRKCSQVSKSLNFSLPKRSSSQIKIHHLPSISNNSTFCSNSNTNSPPQSCSQLEDDCFDISIVSKNTSQDPLNYFNYDDFDSLLPIVINGVKILKLDWNYFSASPNMLSPWKAHCFWTVGYTFDINMRKMKKSQNIKYRLIIQSWCCLNNKSWVKNKWDRLLEHETGHYLIGCLCALEFKQKADKFKYTKNYRMECTKLFQEIFQFYLQMEKQYDEETNHSQNVSKQKEWNQFIKSELQKY
;
A
#
# COMPACT_ATOMS: atom_id res chain seq x y z
N MET A 1 52.44 -46.03 9.91
CA MET A 1 52.67 -44.57 9.88
C MET A 1 51.61 -43.93 8.99
N ILE A 2 51.06 -42.80 9.48
CA ILE A 2 50.22 -41.81 8.79
C ILE A 2 48.69 -42.08 8.81
N ASN A 3 48.07 -41.47 9.81
CA ASN A 3 46.67 -41.06 9.86
C ASN A 3 46.37 -40.01 8.78
N SER A 4 45.18 -40.05 8.15
CA SER A 4 44.60 -38.88 7.50
C SER A 4 43.11 -38.78 7.82
N VAL A 5 42.79 -37.71 8.56
CA VAL A 5 41.47 -37.31 9.04
C VAL A 5 40.74 -36.61 7.89
N ARG A 6 39.59 -37.15 7.46
CA ARG A 6 38.65 -36.43 6.58
C ARG A 6 37.87 -35.40 7.41
N GLN A 7 38.22 -34.13 7.29
CA GLN A 7 37.37 -33.04 7.76
C GLN A 7 36.30 -32.71 6.69
N ARG A 8 35.05 -32.64 7.15
CA ARG A 8 33.88 -32.20 6.38
C ARG A 8 33.86 -30.68 6.34
N GLU A 9 33.97 -30.08 5.16
CA GLU A 9 33.70 -28.64 4.97
C GLU A 9 32.19 -28.39 4.92
N ASN A 10 31.65 -27.90 6.03
CA ASN A 10 30.33 -27.29 6.08
C ASN A 10 30.41 -25.87 5.50
N ARG A 11 29.98 -25.67 4.24
CA ARG A 11 29.72 -24.34 3.69
C ARG A 11 28.41 -23.79 4.26
N LYS A 12 28.51 -23.05 5.37
CA LYS A 12 27.44 -22.15 5.82
C LYS A 12 27.38 -20.97 4.85
N CYS A 13 26.36 -20.97 3.99
CA CYS A 13 25.97 -19.81 3.20
C CYS A 13 25.27 -18.82 4.14
N SER A 14 26.05 -17.92 4.74
CA SER A 14 25.54 -16.79 5.50
C SER A 14 25.00 -15.73 4.54
N GLN A 15 23.68 -15.74 4.33
CA GLN A 15 22.97 -14.59 3.75
C GLN A 15 23.04 -13.44 4.75
N VAL A 16 23.95 -12.50 4.48
CA VAL A 16 24.01 -11.22 5.15
C VAL A 16 22.88 -10.37 4.58
N SER A 17 21.75 -10.32 5.28
CA SER A 17 20.74 -9.27 5.09
C SER A 17 21.36 -7.95 5.52
N LYS A 18 21.97 -7.21 4.57
CA LYS A 18 22.30 -5.80 4.78
C LYS A 18 20.98 -5.08 5.04
N SER A 19 20.74 -4.67 6.28
CA SER A 19 19.66 -3.75 6.59
C SER A 19 19.95 -2.45 5.87
N LEU A 20 19.26 -2.20 4.76
CA LEU A 20 19.15 -0.86 4.20
C LEU A 20 18.55 0.01 5.30
N ASN A 21 19.33 0.99 5.78
CA ASN A 21 18.88 1.95 6.79
C ASN A 21 17.85 2.88 6.15
N PHE A 22 16.62 2.38 5.99
CA PHE A 22 15.50 3.13 5.47
C PHE A 22 14.96 4.03 6.58
N SER A 23 15.13 5.35 6.45
CA SER A 23 14.66 6.30 7.45
C SER A 23 13.15 6.52 7.29
N LEU A 24 12.34 5.74 7.99
CA LEU A 24 10.89 5.92 7.99
C LEU A 24 10.49 7.29 8.59
N PRO A 25 9.34 7.86 8.19
CA PRO A 25 8.76 9.00 8.89
C PRO A 25 8.68 8.71 10.39
N LYS A 26 8.99 9.71 11.22
CA LYS A 26 8.88 9.54 12.68
C LYS A 26 7.40 9.34 13.04
N ARG A 27 7.08 8.23 13.74
CA ARG A 27 5.75 8.02 14.31
C ARG A 27 5.53 9.08 15.41
N SER A 28 4.62 10.02 15.18
CA SER A 28 4.31 11.07 16.16
C SER A 28 3.72 10.47 17.44
N SER A 29 4.29 10.81 18.59
CA SER A 29 3.77 10.50 19.92
C SER A 29 3.21 11.78 20.56
N SER A 30 1.88 11.90 20.57
CA SER A 30 1.06 12.84 21.36
C SER A 30 0.82 14.26 20.82
N GLN A 31 -0.47 14.62 20.84
CA GLN A 31 -1.15 15.92 20.68
C GLN A 31 -0.40 17.05 19.96
N ILE A 32 -0.72 17.24 18.68
CA ILE A 32 -0.37 18.44 17.92
C ILE A 32 -1.65 18.99 17.28
N LYS A 33 -1.86 20.30 17.46
CA LYS A 33 -2.93 21.10 16.86
C LYS A 33 -2.99 20.85 15.35
N ILE A 34 -4.17 20.43 14.89
CA ILE A 34 -4.45 20.18 13.47
C ILE A 34 -4.55 21.53 12.77
N HIS A 35 -3.49 21.92 12.06
CA HIS A 35 -3.66 22.75 10.89
C HIS A 35 -4.08 21.83 9.76
N HIS A 36 -5.28 22.07 9.22
CA HIS A 36 -5.80 21.41 8.03
C HIS A 36 -4.74 21.42 6.92
N LEU A 37 -4.21 20.25 6.54
CA LEU A 37 -3.37 20.11 5.35
C LEU A 37 -3.79 18.83 4.62
N PRO A 38 -4.52 18.97 3.49
CA PRO A 38 -5.01 17.86 2.68
C PRO A 38 -3.85 17.18 1.93
N SER A 39 -4.08 15.97 1.43
CA SER A 39 -3.41 15.54 0.19
C SER A 39 -3.69 16.65 -0.83
N ILE A 40 -2.68 17.25 -1.45
CA ILE A 40 -2.95 18.34 -2.39
C ILE A 40 -3.95 17.85 -3.44
N SER A 41 -5.00 18.66 -3.60
CA SER A 41 -6.29 18.44 -4.25
C SER A 41 -7.40 17.87 -3.34
N ASN A 42 -8.34 18.77 -3.04
CA ASN A 42 -9.54 18.52 -2.26
C ASN A 42 -10.33 17.30 -2.79
N ASN A 43 -10.91 16.57 -1.82
CA ASN A 43 -11.85 15.45 -1.96
C ASN A 43 -11.24 14.04 -1.96
N SER A 44 -10.48 13.71 -0.92
CA SER A 44 -10.50 12.36 -0.34
C SER A 44 -11.65 12.28 0.67
N THR A 45 -12.76 11.68 0.25
CA THR A 45 -13.93 11.49 1.11
C THR A 45 -13.63 10.38 2.11
N PHE A 46 -13.68 10.73 3.40
CA PHE A 46 -13.72 9.77 4.50
C PHE A 46 -15.07 9.05 4.46
N CYS A 47 -15.10 7.82 3.93
CA CYS A 47 -16.28 6.97 3.99
C CYS A 47 -16.27 6.16 5.29
N SER A 48 -16.76 6.76 6.38
CA SER A 48 -17.20 6.00 7.56
C SER A 48 -18.73 5.94 7.55
N ASN A 49 -19.31 5.10 6.69
CA ASN A 49 -20.72 4.77 6.78
C ASN A 49 -20.88 3.49 7.60
N SER A 50 -21.33 3.66 8.83
CA SER A 50 -22.06 2.62 9.56
C SER A 50 -23.36 2.33 8.81
N ASN A 51 -23.54 1.07 8.38
CA ASN A 51 -24.74 0.47 7.77
C ASN A 51 -24.82 0.42 6.24
N THR A 52 -23.77 -0.06 5.56
CA THR A 52 -23.94 -0.78 4.30
C THR A 52 -23.02 -2.00 4.29
N ASN A 53 -23.59 -3.20 4.35
CA ASN A 53 -22.86 -4.41 4.01
C ASN A 53 -22.54 -4.33 2.51
N SER A 54 -21.26 -4.35 2.16
CA SER A 54 -20.65 -4.35 0.82
C SER A 54 -20.01 -3.03 0.36
N PRO A 55 -18.99 -3.10 -0.52
CA PRO A 55 -18.33 -1.94 -1.11
C PRO A 55 -19.32 -1.07 -1.90
N PRO A 56 -19.08 0.24 -2.04
CA PRO A 56 -19.85 1.06 -2.97
C PRO A 56 -19.80 0.47 -4.39
N GLN A 57 -20.94 0.51 -5.10
CA GLN A 57 -21.18 -0.07 -6.42
C GLN A 57 -20.24 0.39 -7.56
N SER A 58 -19.27 1.27 -7.30
CA SER A 58 -18.17 1.52 -8.24
C SER A 58 -17.11 0.40 -8.24
N CYS A 59 -17.33 -0.68 -7.50
CA CYS A 59 -16.36 -1.75 -7.27
C CYS A 59 -16.77 -3.11 -7.87
N SER A 60 -17.81 -3.17 -8.70
CA SER A 60 -18.31 -4.44 -9.25
C SER A 60 -19.03 -4.27 -10.58
N GLN A 61 -18.28 -4.06 -11.65
CA GLN A 61 -18.62 -4.53 -13.00
C GLN A 61 -17.33 -4.84 -13.75
N LEU A 62 -16.94 -6.10 -13.73
CA LEU A 62 -16.25 -6.74 -14.84
C LEU A 62 -17.04 -8.03 -15.06
N GLU A 63 -17.94 -7.99 -16.03
CA GLU A 63 -18.60 -9.19 -16.52
C GLU A 63 -17.56 -10.06 -17.25
N ASP A 64 -17.68 -11.37 -17.03
CA ASP A 64 -16.84 -12.40 -17.58
C ASP A 64 -17.00 -12.47 -19.09
N ASP A 65 -16.06 -11.91 -19.84
CA ASP A 65 -15.85 -12.29 -21.23
C ASP A 65 -14.42 -12.78 -21.44
N CYS A 66 -14.33 -14.08 -21.73
CA CYS A 66 -13.15 -14.77 -22.17
C CYS A 66 -12.73 -14.22 -23.54
N PHE A 67 -11.56 -13.56 -23.63
CA PHE A 67 -10.92 -13.31 -24.91
C PHE A 67 -9.38 -13.36 -24.83
N ASP A 68 -8.83 -13.91 -25.90
CA ASP A 68 -7.50 -14.50 -26.04
C ASP A 68 -6.28 -13.67 -25.62
N ILE A 69 -5.30 -14.41 -25.11
CA ILE A 69 -3.91 -13.99 -24.90
C ILE A 69 -3.31 -13.61 -26.26
N SER A 70 -3.13 -12.31 -26.49
CA SER A 70 -1.93 -11.69 -27.09
C SER A 70 -2.27 -10.33 -27.69
N ILE A 71 -2.01 -9.24 -26.96
CA ILE A 71 -1.46 -7.98 -27.48
C ILE A 71 -0.94 -7.21 -26.26
N VAL A 72 0.39 -7.22 -26.12
CA VAL A 72 1.12 -6.27 -25.27
C VAL A 72 0.86 -4.88 -25.86
N SER A 73 0.19 -4.02 -25.10
CA SER A 73 -0.05 -2.62 -25.47
C SER A 73 1.29 -1.88 -25.54
N LYS A 74 1.85 -1.79 -26.75
CA LYS A 74 3.16 -1.18 -26.99
C LYS A 74 3.14 0.33 -26.71
N ASN A 75 4.10 0.75 -25.89
CA ASN A 75 4.49 2.10 -25.53
C ASN A 75 4.51 3.09 -26.71
N THR A 76 3.75 4.18 -26.59
CA THR A 76 3.84 5.34 -27.50
C THR A 76 4.50 6.52 -26.78
N SER A 77 5.83 6.51 -26.78
CA SER A 77 6.80 7.63 -26.59
C SER A 77 8.06 7.06 -25.93
N GLN A 78 9.22 7.15 -26.58
CA GLN A 78 10.51 6.70 -26.00
C GLN A 78 10.73 7.36 -24.63
N ASP A 79 10.87 6.56 -23.57
CA ASP A 79 11.26 7.05 -22.24
C ASP A 79 12.71 7.57 -22.35
N PRO A 80 12.97 8.85 -22.02
CA PRO A 80 14.32 9.40 -22.01
C PRO A 80 15.30 8.64 -21.09
N LEU A 81 14.76 7.87 -20.13
CA LEU A 81 15.51 7.12 -19.12
C LEU A 81 15.44 5.59 -19.29
N ASN A 82 15.15 5.09 -20.51
CA ASN A 82 14.89 3.69 -20.90
C ASN A 82 16.06 2.68 -20.69
N TYR A 83 16.80 2.77 -19.59
CA TYR A 83 17.98 1.96 -19.31
C TYR A 83 17.72 0.81 -18.32
N PHE A 84 16.53 0.73 -17.72
CA PHE A 84 16.24 -0.24 -16.66
C PHE A 84 14.94 -1.00 -16.89
N ASN A 85 14.98 -2.29 -16.56
CA ASN A 85 13.80 -3.12 -16.48
C ASN A 85 13.11 -2.90 -15.13
N TYR A 86 11.82 -2.56 -15.14
CA TYR A 86 11.00 -2.22 -13.97
C TYR A 86 9.96 -3.32 -13.71
N ASP A 87 10.43 -4.56 -13.53
CA ASP A 87 9.61 -5.75 -13.28
C ASP A 87 9.62 -6.17 -11.78
N ASP A 88 9.94 -5.24 -10.87
CA ASP A 88 10.20 -5.58 -9.45
C ASP A 88 8.98 -6.20 -8.75
N PHE A 89 7.78 -5.76 -9.15
CA PHE A 89 6.49 -6.24 -8.63
C PHE A 89 5.78 -7.24 -9.55
N ASP A 90 6.27 -7.46 -10.76
CA ASP A 90 5.61 -8.30 -11.78
C ASP A 90 5.48 -9.77 -11.35
N SER A 91 6.48 -10.26 -10.62
CA SER A 91 6.47 -11.60 -10.02
C SER A 91 5.66 -11.70 -8.73
N LEU A 92 5.29 -10.56 -8.14
CA LEU A 92 4.59 -10.49 -6.85
C LEU A 92 3.08 -10.28 -7.02
N LEU A 93 2.66 -9.52 -8.04
CA LEU A 93 1.28 -9.06 -8.20
C LEU A 93 0.56 -9.79 -9.35
N PRO A 94 -0.76 -10.02 -9.25
CA PRO A 94 -1.64 -9.69 -8.12
C PRO A 94 -1.50 -10.68 -6.94
N ILE A 95 -1.81 -10.22 -5.73
CA ILE A 95 -1.75 -11.04 -4.51
C ILE A 95 -2.87 -10.69 -3.52
N VAL A 96 -3.23 -11.63 -2.64
CA VAL A 96 -4.12 -11.37 -1.50
C VAL A 96 -3.36 -11.63 -0.20
N ILE A 97 -3.27 -10.62 0.67
CA ILE A 97 -2.58 -10.72 1.95
C ILE A 97 -3.55 -10.34 3.06
N ASN A 98 -3.78 -11.23 4.03
CA ASN A 98 -4.75 -11.02 5.12
C ASN A 98 -6.14 -10.51 4.67
N GLY A 99 -6.61 -10.98 3.51
CA GLY A 99 -7.90 -10.58 2.93
C GLY A 99 -7.90 -9.25 2.16
N VAL A 100 -6.77 -8.54 2.12
CA VAL A 100 -6.59 -7.34 1.27
C VAL A 100 -6.12 -7.81 -0.12
N LYS A 101 -6.93 -7.54 -1.16
CA LYS A 101 -6.56 -7.81 -2.56
C LYS A 101 -5.69 -6.67 -3.09
N ILE A 102 -4.52 -7.01 -3.61
CA ILE A 102 -3.55 -6.08 -4.20
C ILE A 102 -3.45 -6.41 -5.69
N LEU A 103 -3.77 -5.43 -6.52
CA LEU A 103 -3.83 -5.58 -7.97
C LEU A 103 -2.47 -5.33 -8.62
N LYS A 104 -2.22 -5.97 -9.77
CA LYS A 104 -1.19 -5.53 -10.71
C LYS A 104 -1.75 -4.36 -11.51
N LEU A 105 -1.12 -3.19 -11.43
CA LEU A 105 -1.60 -2.01 -12.15
C LEU A 105 -1.12 -1.99 -13.59
N ASP A 106 -1.97 -1.42 -14.44
CA ASP A 106 -1.65 -0.99 -15.79
C ASP A 106 -2.23 0.41 -16.03
N TRP A 107 -2.00 0.96 -17.22
CA TRP A 107 -2.51 2.29 -17.55
C TRP A 107 -4.03 2.40 -17.70
N ASN A 108 -4.77 1.28 -17.72
CA ASN A 108 -6.24 1.31 -17.79
C ASN A 108 -6.87 1.78 -16.47
N TYR A 109 -6.13 1.67 -15.36
CA TYR A 109 -6.55 2.22 -14.05
C TYR A 109 -6.42 3.76 -13.97
N PHE A 110 -5.78 4.40 -14.94
CA PHE A 110 -5.54 5.86 -14.99
C PHE A 110 -6.44 6.51 -16.05
N SER A 111 -7.74 6.38 -15.87
CA SER A 111 -8.75 6.73 -16.87
C SER A 111 -9.18 8.20 -16.87
N ALA A 112 -8.83 9.00 -15.85
CA ALA A 112 -9.22 10.40 -15.80
C ALA A 112 -8.43 11.26 -16.80
N SER A 113 -9.07 12.34 -17.25
CA SER A 113 -8.42 13.35 -18.07
C SER A 113 -7.21 13.95 -17.34
N PRO A 114 -6.03 14.01 -18.00
CA PRO A 114 -4.82 14.51 -17.37
C PRO A 114 -4.93 15.99 -17.02
N ASN A 115 -4.41 16.35 -15.84
CA ASN A 115 -4.28 17.75 -15.46
C ASN A 115 -3.12 18.39 -16.23
N MET A 116 -3.43 19.02 -17.36
CA MET A 116 -2.43 19.65 -18.23
C MET A 116 -1.61 20.76 -17.55
N LEU A 117 -2.15 21.41 -16.52
CA LEU A 117 -1.47 22.46 -15.74
C LEU A 117 -0.48 21.90 -14.71
N SER A 118 -0.62 20.63 -14.32
CA SER A 118 0.30 20.00 -13.37
C SER A 118 1.69 19.80 -13.98
N PRO A 119 2.81 20.03 -13.26
CA PRO A 119 4.14 19.66 -13.76
C PRO A 119 4.34 18.13 -13.82
N TRP A 120 3.51 17.37 -13.12
CA TRP A 120 3.62 15.92 -12.99
C TRP A 120 3.11 15.18 -14.23
N LYS A 121 3.68 13.99 -14.46
CA LYS A 121 3.39 13.16 -15.64
C LYS A 121 2.24 12.18 -15.42
N ALA A 122 1.97 11.81 -14.18
CA ALA A 122 0.81 11.04 -13.76
C ALA A 122 0.47 11.40 -12.32
N HIS A 123 -0.68 10.89 -11.85
CA HIS A 123 -1.02 10.92 -10.44
C HIS A 123 -1.95 9.74 -10.10
N CYS A 124 -1.49 8.89 -9.19
CA CYS A 124 -2.25 7.80 -8.60
C CYS A 124 -3.04 8.28 -7.38
N PHE A 125 -4.37 8.35 -7.52
CA PHE A 125 -5.24 8.57 -6.38
C PHE A 125 -5.66 7.22 -5.79
N TRP A 126 -5.10 6.84 -4.64
CA TRP A 126 -5.59 5.68 -3.89
C TRP A 126 -6.45 6.10 -2.69
N THR A 127 -7.25 5.17 -2.18
CA THR A 127 -8.04 5.35 -0.96
C THR A 127 -8.06 4.05 -0.18
N VAL A 128 -7.98 4.15 1.15
CA VAL A 128 -8.14 3.01 2.05
C VAL A 128 -9.52 3.08 2.71
N GLY A 129 -10.26 1.98 2.59
CA GLY A 129 -11.55 1.79 3.25
C GLY A 129 -11.48 0.64 4.26
N TYR A 130 -12.41 0.64 5.21
CA TYR A 130 -12.59 -0.47 6.13
C TYR A 130 -14.03 -0.60 6.62
N THR A 131 -14.40 -1.82 6.99
CA THR A 131 -15.59 -2.15 7.77
C THR A 131 -15.18 -2.98 8.98
N PHE A 132 -16.07 -3.08 9.97
CA PHE A 132 -15.85 -3.98 11.09
C PHE A 132 -17.13 -4.58 11.63
N ASP A 133 -17.03 -5.83 12.06
CA ASP A 133 -18.02 -6.46 12.92
C ASP A 133 -17.58 -6.38 14.39
N ILE A 134 -18.55 -6.36 15.29
CA ILE A 134 -18.29 -6.31 16.73
C ILE A 134 -18.70 -7.59 17.44
N ASN A 135 -17.78 -8.14 18.22
CA ASN A 135 -18.03 -9.23 19.15
C ASN A 135 -17.93 -8.71 20.59
N MET A 136 -19.05 -8.65 21.29
CA MET A 136 -19.14 -8.26 22.69
C MET A 136 -19.29 -9.50 23.58
N ARG A 137 -18.41 -9.67 24.56
CA ARG A 137 -18.50 -10.79 25.52
C ARG A 137 -18.44 -10.28 26.95
N LYS A 138 -19.44 -10.63 27.76
CA LYS A 138 -19.41 -10.39 29.21
C LYS A 138 -18.37 -11.33 29.84
N MET A 139 -17.52 -10.78 30.69
CA MET A 139 -16.50 -11.56 31.37
C MET A 139 -17.10 -12.31 32.57
N LYS A 140 -16.74 -13.59 32.77
CA LYS A 140 -17.31 -14.40 33.86
C LYS A 140 -16.89 -13.95 35.26
N LYS A 141 -15.73 -13.29 35.40
CA LYS A 141 -15.12 -12.90 36.68
C LYS A 141 -15.16 -11.39 36.95
N SER A 142 -15.79 -10.60 36.08
CA SER A 142 -15.97 -9.15 36.28
C SER A 142 -17.21 -8.66 35.56
N GLN A 143 -17.77 -7.53 35.99
CA GLN A 143 -18.90 -6.91 35.30
C GLN A 143 -18.48 -6.24 33.96
N ASN A 144 -17.24 -6.41 33.53
CA ASN A 144 -16.70 -5.79 32.32
C ASN A 144 -17.12 -6.54 31.05
N ILE A 145 -17.30 -5.78 29.97
CA ILE A 145 -17.53 -6.29 28.62
C ILE A 145 -16.22 -6.20 27.85
N LYS A 146 -15.83 -7.30 27.21
CA LYS A 146 -14.73 -7.34 26.25
C LYS A 146 -15.28 -7.03 24.86
N TYR A 147 -14.72 -6.00 24.22
CA TYR A 147 -15.02 -5.60 22.85
C TYR A 147 -13.90 -6.11 21.94
N ARG A 148 -14.26 -6.87 20.91
CA ARG A 148 -13.34 -7.30 19.85
C ARG A 148 -13.95 -6.90 18.52
N LEU A 149 -13.18 -6.19 17.71
CA LEU A 149 -13.54 -5.91 16.33
C LEU A 149 -12.95 -6.97 15.40
N ILE A 150 -13.66 -7.30 14.33
CA ILE A 150 -13.15 -8.09 13.22
C ILE A 150 -13.10 -7.15 12.03
N ILE A 151 -11.91 -6.78 11.59
CA ILE A 151 -11.71 -5.76 10.56
C ILE A 151 -11.66 -6.39 9.17
N GLN A 152 -12.33 -5.75 8.22
CA GLN A 152 -12.05 -5.91 6.79
C GLN A 152 -11.54 -4.56 6.27
N SER A 153 -10.42 -4.56 5.54
CA SER A 153 -9.86 -3.35 4.93
C SER A 153 -9.49 -3.60 3.48
N TRP A 154 -9.42 -2.53 2.69
CA TRP A 154 -9.04 -2.59 1.28
C TRP A 154 -8.37 -1.29 0.86
N CYS A 155 -7.58 -1.35 -0.22
CA CYS A 155 -7.05 -0.20 -0.92
C CYS A 155 -7.56 -0.24 -2.37
N CYS A 156 -8.07 0.88 -2.88
CA CYS A 156 -8.55 0.99 -4.26
C CYS A 156 -8.00 2.25 -4.94
N LEU A 157 -7.89 2.20 -6.26
CA LEU A 157 -7.66 3.41 -7.07
C LEU A 157 -8.98 4.13 -7.28
N ASN A 158 -8.89 5.45 -7.24
CA ASN A 158 -9.95 6.36 -7.59
C ASN A 158 -9.97 6.56 -9.10
N ASN A 159 -11.17 6.68 -9.67
CA ASN A 159 -11.38 6.99 -11.09
C ASN A 159 -10.87 8.38 -11.50
N LYS A 160 -10.35 9.16 -10.55
CA LYS A 160 -9.63 10.44 -10.76
C LYS A 160 -8.16 10.27 -11.14
N SER A 161 -7.60 9.05 -11.08
CA SER A 161 -6.20 8.80 -11.46
C SER A 161 -5.97 9.07 -12.94
N TRP A 162 -4.90 9.79 -13.26
CA TRP A 162 -4.65 10.29 -14.62
C TRP A 162 -3.17 10.17 -15.02
N VAL A 163 -2.91 10.14 -16.34
CA VAL A 163 -1.56 10.07 -16.92
C VAL A 163 -1.46 10.91 -18.19
N LYS A 164 -0.34 11.63 -18.37
CA LYS A 164 0.03 12.38 -19.59
C LYS A 164 0.88 11.54 -20.53
N ASN A 165 1.90 10.89 -19.99
CA ASN A 165 2.88 10.12 -20.74
C ASN A 165 2.93 8.71 -20.15
N LYS A 166 2.64 7.70 -20.96
CA LYS A 166 2.66 6.30 -20.55
C LYS A 166 4.07 5.74 -20.72
N TRP A 167 4.81 5.67 -19.62
CA TRP A 167 6.18 5.12 -19.55
C TRP A 167 6.24 4.04 -18.47
N ASP A 168 6.90 2.92 -18.73
CA ASP A 168 6.95 1.79 -17.78
C ASP A 168 7.53 2.20 -16.42
N ARG A 169 8.60 3.03 -16.41
CA ARG A 169 9.16 3.62 -15.19
C ARG A 169 8.15 4.47 -14.40
N LEU A 170 7.28 5.20 -15.10
CA LEU A 170 6.26 6.00 -14.45
C LEU A 170 5.15 5.09 -13.89
N LEU A 171 4.76 4.04 -14.62
CA LEU A 171 3.79 3.07 -14.12
C LEU A 171 4.31 2.38 -12.85
N GLU A 172 5.58 2.02 -12.82
CA GLU A 172 6.24 1.46 -11.64
C GLU A 172 6.20 2.44 -10.45
N HIS A 173 6.49 3.72 -10.71
CA HIS A 173 6.44 4.74 -9.67
C HIS A 173 5.03 4.90 -9.07
N GLU A 174 4.02 5.00 -9.93
CA GLU A 174 2.61 5.07 -9.52
C GLU A 174 2.13 3.77 -8.84
N THR A 175 2.67 2.62 -9.24
CA THR A 175 2.45 1.34 -8.55
C THR A 175 2.99 1.39 -7.13
N GLY A 176 4.14 2.03 -6.91
CA GLY A 176 4.68 2.29 -5.58
C GLY A 176 3.70 3.08 -4.68
N HIS A 177 3.09 4.15 -5.18
CA HIS A 177 2.05 4.90 -4.44
C HIS A 177 0.87 4.01 -4.02
N TYR A 178 0.34 3.23 -4.97
CA TYR A 178 -0.74 2.30 -4.69
C TYR A 178 -0.35 1.25 -3.63
N LEU A 179 0.87 0.71 -3.70
CA LEU A 179 1.37 -0.27 -2.74
C LEU A 179 1.59 0.34 -1.35
N ILE A 180 2.01 1.59 -1.23
CA ILE A 180 2.05 2.33 0.05
C ILE A 180 0.64 2.41 0.65
N GLY A 181 -0.38 2.70 -0.16
CA GLY A 181 -1.79 2.62 0.26
C GLY A 181 -2.22 1.22 0.70
N CYS A 182 -1.78 0.17 0.01
CA CYS A 182 -2.05 -1.22 0.40
C CYS A 182 -1.38 -1.58 1.74
N LEU A 183 -0.15 -1.14 1.98
CA LEU A 183 0.53 -1.29 3.26
C LEU A 183 -0.23 -0.59 4.39
N CYS A 184 -0.81 0.59 4.14
CA CYS A 184 -1.70 1.26 5.10
C CYS A 184 -2.91 0.38 5.48
N ALA A 185 -3.58 -0.23 4.49
CA ALA A 185 -4.72 -1.10 4.73
C ALA A 185 -4.34 -2.36 5.54
N LEU A 186 -3.19 -2.95 5.24
CA LEU A 186 -2.64 -4.12 5.94
C LEU A 186 -2.23 -3.79 7.38
N GLU A 187 -1.51 -2.69 7.59
CA GLU A 187 -1.07 -2.27 8.92
C GLU A 187 -2.27 -1.94 9.81
N PHE A 188 -3.24 -1.20 9.27
CA PHE A 188 -4.48 -0.89 9.99
C PHE A 188 -5.18 -2.15 10.44
N LYS A 189 -5.45 -3.09 9.53
CA LYS A 189 -6.11 -4.35 9.85
C LYS A 189 -5.37 -5.10 10.95
N GLN A 190 -4.06 -5.29 10.80
CA GLN A 190 -3.27 -6.05 11.77
C GLN A 190 -3.30 -5.40 13.17
N LYS A 191 -3.19 -4.06 13.25
CA LYS A 191 -3.23 -3.35 14.53
C LYS A 191 -4.61 -3.34 15.15
N ALA A 192 -5.65 -3.08 14.36
CA ALA A 192 -7.02 -3.00 14.83
C ALA A 192 -7.55 -4.37 15.28
N ASP A 193 -7.23 -5.46 14.58
CA ASP A 193 -7.58 -6.82 15.01
C ASP A 193 -6.93 -7.21 16.37
N LYS A 194 -5.78 -6.62 16.71
CA LYS A 194 -5.05 -6.84 17.97
C LYS A 194 -5.42 -5.82 19.06
N PHE A 195 -6.14 -4.76 18.73
CA PHE A 195 -6.42 -3.67 19.65
C PHE A 195 -7.43 -4.07 20.73
N LYS A 196 -7.19 -3.63 21.97
CA LYS A 196 -8.09 -3.88 23.10
C LYS A 196 -9.07 -2.73 23.23
N TYR A 197 -10.24 -2.89 22.62
CA TYR A 197 -11.27 -1.85 22.61
C TYR A 197 -12.04 -1.75 23.91
N THR A 198 -12.53 -0.54 24.18
CA THR A 198 -13.49 -0.25 25.24
C THR A 198 -14.91 -0.08 24.66
N LYS A 199 -15.85 0.39 25.49
CA LYS A 199 -17.18 0.79 25.03
C LYS A 199 -17.14 1.90 23.95
N ASN A 200 -16.03 2.63 23.85
CA ASN A 200 -15.78 3.67 22.86
C ASN A 200 -15.13 3.13 21.57
N TYR A 201 -15.25 1.84 21.30
CA TYR A 201 -14.59 1.14 20.19
C TYR A 201 -14.66 1.87 18.84
N ARG A 202 -15.77 2.56 18.54
CA ARG A 202 -15.92 3.34 17.29
C ARG A 202 -14.90 4.47 17.22
N MET A 203 -14.82 5.31 18.25
CA MET A 203 -13.87 6.43 18.30
C MET A 203 -12.43 5.93 18.35
N GLU A 204 -12.17 4.86 19.11
CA GLU A 204 -10.84 4.24 19.21
C GLU A 204 -10.37 3.68 17.86
N CYS A 205 -11.25 2.98 17.14
CA CYS A 205 -10.96 2.43 15.82
C CYS A 205 -10.71 3.54 14.78
N THR A 206 -11.57 4.56 14.75
CA THR A 206 -11.38 5.72 13.88
C THR A 206 -10.08 6.45 14.17
N LYS A 207 -9.74 6.67 15.43
CA LYS A 207 -8.49 7.31 15.83
C LYS A 207 -7.27 6.48 15.39
N LEU A 208 -7.31 5.17 15.62
CA LEU A 208 -6.24 4.26 15.19
C LEU A 208 -6.06 4.28 13.66
N PHE A 209 -7.16 4.28 12.91
CA PHE A 209 -7.11 4.41 11.45
C PHE A 209 -6.48 5.72 11.02
N GLN A 210 -6.92 6.85 11.58
CA GLN A 210 -6.41 8.18 11.24
C GLN A 210 -4.91 8.30 11.51
N GLU A 211 -4.43 7.80 12.65
CA GLU A 211 -3.00 7.83 12.98
C GLU A 211 -2.15 7.06 11.97
N ILE A 212 -2.61 5.87 11.57
CA ILE A 212 -1.91 5.04 10.57
C ILE A 212 -1.98 5.70 9.19
N PHE A 213 -3.15 6.17 8.79
CA PHE A 213 -3.34 6.83 7.49
C PHE A 213 -2.45 8.06 7.35
N GLN A 214 -2.36 8.90 8.39
CA GLN A 214 -1.47 10.08 8.38
C GLN A 214 0.01 9.71 8.27
N PHE A 215 0.44 8.61 8.91
CA PHE A 215 1.81 8.10 8.76
C PHE A 215 2.10 7.70 7.30
N TYR A 216 1.16 7.02 6.64
CA TYR A 216 1.34 6.61 5.24
C TYR A 216 1.27 7.79 4.27
N LEU A 217 0.45 8.82 4.53
CA LEU A 217 0.50 10.07 3.75
C LEU A 217 1.86 10.80 3.85
N GLN A 218 2.57 10.67 4.97
CA GLN A 218 3.93 11.19 5.09
C GLN A 218 4.94 10.33 4.33
N MET A 219 4.76 9.00 4.35
CA MET A 219 5.58 8.07 3.58
C MET A 219 5.48 8.32 2.08
N GLU A 220 4.29 8.63 1.57
CA GLU A 220 4.10 9.01 0.16
C GLU A 220 4.90 10.25 -0.24
N LYS A 221 4.84 11.30 0.58
CA LYS A 221 5.59 12.53 0.31
C LYS A 221 7.09 12.26 0.28
N GLN A 222 7.57 11.47 1.24
CA GLN A 222 8.96 11.05 1.28
C GLN A 222 9.35 10.21 0.06
N TYR A 223 8.45 9.33 -0.40
CA TYR A 223 8.65 8.52 -1.59
C TYR A 223 8.78 9.39 -2.86
N ASP A 224 7.88 10.35 -3.05
CA ASP A 224 7.95 11.35 -4.11
C ASP A 224 9.27 12.14 -4.07
N GLU A 225 9.62 12.66 -2.89
CA GLU A 225 10.82 13.48 -2.67
C GLU A 225 12.11 12.70 -2.97
N GLU A 226 12.25 11.49 -2.43
CA GLU A 226 13.47 10.69 -2.57
C GLU A 226 13.63 10.09 -3.98
N THR A 227 12.53 9.67 -4.59
CA THR A 227 12.56 9.18 -5.98
C THR A 227 12.58 10.31 -6.99
N ASN A 228 12.50 11.57 -6.54
CA ASN A 228 12.37 12.76 -7.39
C ASN A 228 11.26 12.54 -8.43
N HIS A 229 10.06 12.17 -7.98
CA HIS A 229 8.90 11.84 -8.83
C HIS A 229 9.28 10.90 -9.99
N SER A 230 9.78 9.70 -9.65
CA SER A 230 10.30 8.64 -10.54
C SER A 230 11.69 8.87 -11.17
N GLN A 231 12.27 10.08 -11.14
CA GLN A 231 13.50 10.40 -11.88
C GLN A 231 14.76 9.77 -11.28
N ASN A 232 14.78 9.51 -9.96
CA ASN A 232 15.90 8.88 -9.27
C ASN A 232 15.73 7.35 -9.22
N VAL A 233 16.31 6.68 -10.21
CA VAL A 233 16.20 5.22 -10.35
C VAL A 233 16.80 4.43 -9.19
N SER A 234 17.91 4.91 -8.61
CA SER A 234 18.54 4.23 -7.47
C SER A 234 17.60 4.22 -6.27
N LYS A 235 16.98 5.38 -5.98
CA LYS A 235 16.01 5.49 -4.89
C LYS A 235 14.73 4.73 -5.18
N GLN A 236 14.26 4.72 -6.43
CA GLN A 236 13.12 3.90 -6.82
C GLN A 236 13.35 2.42 -6.47
N LYS A 237 14.53 1.86 -6.77
CA LYS A 237 14.88 0.47 -6.43
C LYS A 237 14.95 0.22 -4.92
N GLU A 238 15.52 1.15 -4.16
CA GLU A 238 15.56 1.07 -2.69
C GLU A 238 14.13 1.02 -2.12
N TRP A 239 13.24 1.88 -2.62
CA TRP A 239 11.82 1.89 -2.24
C TRP A 239 11.09 0.62 -2.66
N ASN A 240 11.33 0.11 -3.87
CA ASN A 240 10.73 -1.14 -4.34
C ASN A 240 11.11 -2.32 -3.43
N GLN A 241 12.38 -2.44 -3.07
CA GLN A 241 12.87 -3.44 -2.12
C GLN A 241 12.24 -3.27 -0.73
N PHE A 242 12.17 -2.03 -0.24
CA PHE A 242 11.53 -1.71 1.04
C PHE A 242 10.06 -2.14 1.04
N ILE A 243 9.25 -1.70 0.07
CA ILE A 243 7.83 -2.03 -0.05
C ILE A 243 7.62 -3.54 -0.13
N LYS A 244 8.41 -4.24 -0.94
CA LYS A 244 8.37 -5.70 -1.05
C LYS A 244 8.64 -6.37 0.31
N SER A 245 9.64 -5.89 1.04
CA SER A 245 9.97 -6.40 2.37
C SER A 245 8.88 -6.12 3.40
N GLU A 246 8.20 -4.97 3.34
CA GLU A 246 7.08 -4.65 4.24
C GLU A 246 5.86 -5.52 3.94
N LEU A 247 5.55 -5.78 2.66
CA LEU A 247 4.45 -6.66 2.27
C LEU A 247 4.63 -8.08 2.80
N GLN A 248 5.87 -8.59 2.83
CA GLN A 248 6.21 -9.92 3.34
C GLN A 248 6.02 -10.09 4.85
N LYS A 249 5.83 -9.02 5.62
CA LYS A 249 5.61 -9.09 7.08
C LYS A 249 4.18 -9.47 7.47
N TYR A 250 3.27 -9.50 6.50
CA TYR A 250 1.83 -9.73 6.69
C TYR A 250 1.43 -11.11 6.22
#